data_AF-A0A7L2QD44-F1
#
_entry.id   AF-A0A7L2QD44-F1
#
_cell.length_a   1.000
_cell.length_b   1.000
_cell.length_c   1.000
_cell.angle_alpha   90.00
_cell.angle_beta   90.00
_cell.angle_gamma   90.00
#
_symmetry.space_group_name_H-M   'P 1'
#
loop_
_entity.id
_entity.type
_entity.pdbx_description
1 polymer ?
#
loop_
_entity_poly.entity_id
_entity_poly.type
_entity_poly.pdbx_seq_one_letter_code
_entity_poly.pdbx_strand_id
1 'polypeptide(L)'
;DKTFGLKNKKGAKQQKFIKAVTHQVKFGQQNPRQVAQSESEKKLKKEDKKKELQELNELFKPVVAAQKISKGADPKSVVCAFFKQGQCTKGDKCKFSHDLSLERKCEKRSVYIDARDEDLEKDTMDNWDEKKLEEVVNKKHGEAEKKKPKTQIVCKYFLDAIENNKYGWFWVCPGGGDNCMYRHALPPGFVLKKDKKKEEKQDEISLEDLIEKEVKLLG
;
A
#
# COMPACT_ATOMS: atom_id res chain seq x y z
N ASP A 1 49.07 6.20 26.22
CA ASP A 1 48.63 6.21 24.80
C ASP A 1 49.49 7.21 24.03
N LYS A 2 50.34 6.74 23.10
CA LYS A 2 51.31 7.58 22.35
C LYS A 2 50.65 8.61 21.42
N THR A 3 49.32 8.62 21.32
CA THR A 3 48.53 9.56 20.51
C THR A 3 47.63 10.49 21.33
N PHE A 4 47.74 10.46 22.66
CA PHE A 4 46.96 11.31 23.55
C PHE A 4 47.28 12.81 23.30
N GLY A 5 46.27 13.62 22.98
CA GLY A 5 46.41 15.04 22.63
C GLY A 5 46.55 15.39 21.14
N LEU A 6 46.84 14.41 20.26
CA LEU A 6 46.97 14.66 18.80
C LEU A 6 45.69 14.33 18.00
N LYS A 7 44.75 13.59 18.59
CA LYS A 7 43.54 13.06 17.92
C LYS A 7 42.58 14.14 17.39
N ASN A 8 42.58 15.35 17.96
CA ASN A 8 41.73 16.47 17.54
C ASN A 8 42.37 17.41 16.49
N LYS A 9 43.63 17.19 16.09
CA LYS A 9 44.28 18.02 15.06
C LYS A 9 43.92 17.50 13.65
N LYS A 10 43.25 18.33 12.85
CA LYS A 10 42.78 18.03 11.48
C LYS A 10 43.88 18.07 10.40
N GLY A 11 45.14 18.32 10.76
CA GLY A 11 46.24 18.43 9.79
C GLY A 11 46.58 17.09 9.12
N ALA A 12 46.70 17.07 7.79
CA ALA A 12 46.96 15.84 7.01
C ALA A 12 48.26 15.10 7.41
N LYS A 13 49.33 15.83 7.76
CA LYS A 13 50.59 15.25 8.26
C LYS A 13 50.40 14.60 9.64
N GLN A 14 49.64 15.25 10.52
CA GLN A 14 49.32 14.72 11.85
C GLN A 14 48.45 13.46 11.77
N GLN A 15 47.45 13.46 10.88
CA GLN A 15 46.59 12.30 10.62
C GLN A 15 47.38 11.10 10.09
N LYS A 16 48.36 11.32 9.19
CA LYS A 16 49.27 10.26 8.73
C LYS A 16 50.14 9.71 9.87
N PHE A 17 50.67 10.57 10.73
CA PHE A 17 51.44 10.15 11.90
C PHE A 17 50.59 9.35 12.90
N ILE A 18 49.36 9.79 13.19
CA ILE A 18 48.42 9.07 14.06
C ILE A 18 48.07 7.71 13.46
N LYS A 19 47.85 7.61 12.14
CA LYS A 19 47.64 6.33 11.45
C LYS A 19 48.85 5.40 11.55
N ALA A 20 50.07 5.92 11.37
CA ALA A 20 51.30 5.13 11.49
C ALA A 20 51.52 4.62 12.92
N VAL A 21 51.34 5.47 13.93
CA VAL A 21 51.51 5.10 15.34
C VAL A 21 50.40 4.15 15.79
N THR A 22 49.14 4.36 15.40
CA THR A 22 48.04 3.44 15.73
C THR A 22 48.21 2.08 15.05
N HIS A 23 48.71 2.06 13.81
CA HIS A 23 49.07 0.82 13.12
C HIS A 23 50.24 0.11 13.85
N GLN A 24 51.29 0.83 14.23
CA GLN A 24 52.42 0.25 14.96
C GLN A 24 52.03 -0.28 16.34
N VAL A 25 51.10 0.36 17.05
CA VAL A 25 50.60 -0.11 18.35
C VAL A 25 49.63 -1.29 18.20
N LYS A 26 48.77 -1.29 17.18
CA LYS A 26 47.82 -2.39 16.93
C LYS A 26 48.48 -3.66 16.39
N PHE A 27 49.48 -3.51 15.51
CA PHE A 27 50.08 -4.63 14.79
C PHE A 27 51.51 -4.94 15.22
N GLY A 28 52.20 -4.03 15.93
CA GLY A 28 53.62 -4.22 16.30
C GLY A 28 53.88 -5.25 17.41
N GLN A 29 52.84 -5.77 18.08
CA GLN A 29 52.96 -6.86 19.05
C GLN A 29 52.23 -8.15 18.65
N GLN A 30 51.57 -8.18 17.48
CA GLN A 30 50.84 -9.37 17.05
C GLN A 30 51.67 -10.17 16.05
N ASN A 31 51.75 -11.47 16.30
CA ASN A 31 52.46 -12.41 15.44
C ASN A 31 51.84 -12.36 14.02
N PRO A 32 52.61 -12.22 12.92
CA PRO A 32 52.07 -12.05 11.56
C PRO A 32 51.05 -13.13 11.15
N ARG A 33 51.21 -14.32 11.71
CA ARG A 33 50.31 -15.47 11.54
C ARG A 33 48.92 -15.27 12.14
N GLN A 34 48.80 -14.58 13.28
CA GLN A 34 47.51 -14.30 13.94
C GLN A 34 46.73 -13.18 13.22
N VAL A 35 47.42 -12.18 12.67
CA VAL A 35 46.78 -11.11 11.89
C VAL A 35 46.18 -11.67 10.60
N ALA A 36 46.93 -12.50 9.88
CA ALA A 36 46.46 -13.19 8.67
C ALA A 36 45.25 -14.10 8.94
N GLN A 37 45.25 -14.83 10.07
CA GLN A 37 44.11 -15.64 10.49
C GLN A 37 42.87 -14.78 10.77
N SER A 38 43.02 -13.66 11.49
CA SER A 38 41.88 -12.78 11.81
C SER A 38 41.26 -12.08 10.59
N GLU A 39 42.06 -11.78 9.56
CA GLU A 39 41.53 -11.25 8.28
C GLU A 39 40.84 -12.33 7.45
N SER A 40 41.38 -13.55 7.43
CA SER A 40 40.73 -14.67 6.74
C SER A 40 39.37 -15.02 7.37
N GLU A 41 39.26 -15.03 8.70
CA GLU A 41 37.98 -15.25 9.39
C GLU A 41 36.96 -14.14 9.14
N LYS A 42 37.40 -12.87 9.03
CA LYS A 42 36.50 -11.76 8.69
C LYS A 42 36.02 -11.82 7.24
N LYS A 43 36.86 -12.27 6.31
CA LYS A 43 36.45 -12.47 4.91
C LYS A 43 35.47 -13.64 4.78
N LEU A 44 35.76 -14.77 5.43
CA LEU A 44 34.87 -15.94 5.47
C LEU A 44 33.50 -15.59 6.05
N LYS A 45 33.43 -14.92 7.20
CA LYS A 45 32.15 -14.46 7.80
C LYS A 45 31.36 -13.49 6.91
N LYS A 46 32.04 -12.69 6.09
CA LYS A 46 31.38 -11.77 5.15
C LYS A 46 30.86 -12.50 3.90
N GLU A 47 31.58 -13.51 3.44
CA GLU A 47 31.13 -14.37 2.34
C GLU A 47 29.98 -15.28 2.76
N ASP A 48 30.02 -15.88 3.95
CA ASP A 48 28.92 -16.70 4.47
C ASP A 48 27.64 -15.89 4.63
N LYS A 49 27.71 -14.69 5.22
CA LYS A 49 26.54 -13.79 5.29
C LYS A 49 26.01 -13.39 3.92
N LYS A 50 26.87 -13.28 2.91
CA LYS A 50 26.44 -12.95 1.54
C LYS A 50 25.78 -14.17 0.87
N LYS A 51 26.30 -15.38 1.08
CA LYS A 51 25.72 -16.62 0.58
C LYS A 51 24.38 -16.92 1.24
N GLU A 52 24.28 -16.78 2.56
CA GLU A 52 23.03 -16.97 3.32
C GLU A 52 21.94 -16.01 2.85
N LEU A 53 22.27 -14.73 2.63
CA LEU A 53 21.34 -13.75 2.07
C LEU A 53 20.91 -14.10 0.64
N GLN A 54 21.81 -14.70 -0.14
CA GLN A 54 21.55 -15.12 -1.52
C GLN A 54 20.67 -16.38 -1.56
N GLU A 55 20.92 -17.35 -0.68
CA GLU A 55 20.09 -18.56 -0.51
C GLU A 55 18.68 -18.21 0.00
N LEU A 56 18.55 -17.31 0.98
CA LEU A 56 17.25 -16.78 1.42
C LEU A 56 16.49 -16.13 0.26
N ASN A 57 17.19 -15.34 -0.56
CA ASN A 57 16.58 -14.70 -1.72
C ASN A 57 16.15 -15.72 -2.78
N GLU A 58 16.91 -16.81 -2.98
CA GLU A 58 16.56 -17.90 -3.89
C GLU A 58 15.42 -18.77 -3.38
N LEU A 59 15.35 -19.04 -2.08
CA LEU A 59 14.27 -19.80 -1.46
C LEU A 59 12.94 -19.05 -1.48
N PHE A 60 12.99 -17.74 -1.27
CA PHE A 60 11.81 -16.86 -1.33
C PHE A 60 11.54 -16.30 -2.73
N LYS A 61 12.21 -16.75 -3.80
CA LYS A 61 11.90 -16.32 -5.17
C LYS A 61 10.42 -16.62 -5.43
N PRO A 62 9.54 -15.60 -5.50
CA PRO A 62 8.20 -15.85 -5.93
C PRO A 62 8.30 -16.24 -7.40
N VAL A 63 7.59 -17.30 -7.79
CA VAL A 63 7.41 -17.69 -9.20
C VAL A 63 6.57 -16.60 -9.87
N VAL A 64 7.17 -15.42 -10.09
CA VAL A 64 6.55 -14.36 -10.87
C VAL A 64 6.81 -14.71 -12.32
N ALA A 65 5.90 -15.51 -12.87
CA ALA A 65 5.76 -15.65 -14.31
C ALA A 65 5.78 -14.23 -14.91
N ALA A 66 6.66 -13.98 -15.89
CA ALA A 66 6.90 -12.67 -16.46
C ALA A 66 5.57 -11.91 -16.66
N GLN A 67 5.44 -10.72 -16.04
CA GLN A 67 4.24 -9.89 -16.14
C GLN A 67 3.87 -9.69 -17.61
N LYS A 68 2.81 -10.37 -18.06
CA LYS A 68 2.30 -10.26 -19.43
C LYS A 68 1.51 -8.96 -19.52
N ILE A 69 2.11 -7.96 -20.15
CA ILE A 69 1.44 -6.70 -20.47
C ILE A 69 0.56 -6.94 -21.70
N SER A 70 -0.67 -6.42 -21.70
CA SER A 70 -1.56 -6.47 -22.87
C SER A 70 -0.94 -5.68 -24.05
N LYS A 71 -1.25 -6.07 -25.31
CA LYS A 71 -0.58 -5.60 -26.54
C LYS A 71 -0.77 -4.10 -26.89
N GLY A 72 -1.18 -3.25 -25.96
CA GLY A 72 -1.32 -1.81 -26.16
C GLY A 72 -1.05 -0.96 -24.90
N ALA A 73 -0.60 -1.56 -23.80
CA ALA A 73 -0.27 -0.80 -22.59
C ALA A 73 1.22 -0.45 -22.56
N ASP A 74 1.52 0.83 -22.30
CA ASP A 74 2.89 1.30 -22.17
C ASP A 74 3.58 0.62 -20.98
N PRO A 75 4.74 -0.02 -21.16
CA PRO A 75 5.40 -0.78 -20.09
C PRO A 75 5.74 0.06 -18.85
N LYS A 76 5.98 1.37 -19.04
CA LYS A 76 6.22 2.35 -17.96
C LYS A 76 4.96 2.79 -17.21
N SER A 77 3.76 2.41 -17.65
CA SER A 77 2.53 2.67 -16.88
C SER A 77 2.29 1.63 -15.78
N VAL A 78 2.99 0.48 -15.85
CA VAL A 78 2.83 -0.64 -14.94
C VAL A 78 4.00 -0.68 -13.95
N VAL A 79 3.71 -0.88 -12.66
CA VAL A 79 4.74 -1.01 -11.61
C VAL A 79 5.51 -2.33 -11.79
N CYS A 80 6.83 -2.24 -11.69
CA CYS A 80 7.72 -3.39 -11.80
C CYS A 80 7.51 -4.35 -10.62
N ALA A 81 7.12 -5.61 -10.89
CA ALA A 81 6.99 -6.63 -9.84
C ALA A 81 8.29 -6.83 -9.04
N PHE A 82 9.45 -6.80 -9.71
CA PHE A 82 10.75 -6.94 -9.04
C PHE A 82 11.09 -5.72 -8.18
N PHE A 83 10.62 -4.52 -8.56
CA PHE A 83 10.84 -3.32 -7.75
C PHE A 83 9.97 -3.32 -6.52
N LYS A 84 8.71 -3.74 -6.65
CA LYS A 84 7.78 -3.95 -5.53
C LYS A 84 8.36 -4.94 -4.49
N GLN A 85 9.14 -5.92 -4.94
CA GLN A 85 9.80 -6.91 -4.09
C GLN A 85 11.21 -6.48 -3.62
N GLY A 86 11.71 -5.31 -4.03
CA GLY A 86 13.05 -4.84 -3.68
C GLY A 86 14.20 -5.58 -4.37
N GLN A 87 13.91 -6.40 -5.38
CA GLN A 87 14.88 -7.24 -6.10
C GLN A 87 15.25 -6.69 -7.49
N CYS A 88 14.69 -5.54 -7.89
CA CYS A 88 14.98 -4.96 -9.20
C CYS A 88 16.39 -4.35 -9.26
N THR A 89 17.26 -4.94 -10.08
CA THR A 89 18.63 -4.45 -10.33
C THR A 89 18.71 -3.42 -11.46
N LYS A 90 17.61 -3.16 -12.17
CA LYS A 90 17.58 -2.32 -13.38
C LYS A 90 17.45 -0.82 -13.08
N GLY A 91 17.10 -0.45 -11.85
CA GLY A 91 16.93 0.95 -11.44
C GLY A 91 16.00 1.73 -12.40
N ASP A 92 16.34 2.98 -12.70
CA ASP A 92 15.54 3.87 -13.56
C ASP A 92 15.46 3.44 -15.03
N LYS A 93 16.32 2.50 -15.45
CA LYS A 93 16.31 1.93 -16.81
C LYS A 93 15.39 0.71 -16.92
N CYS A 94 14.61 0.40 -15.87
CA CYS A 94 13.67 -0.69 -15.91
C CYS A 94 12.58 -0.46 -16.98
N LYS A 95 12.17 -1.54 -17.64
CA LYS A 95 11.06 -1.51 -18.62
C LYS A 95 9.73 -1.14 -17.96
N PHE A 96 9.62 -1.39 -16.66
CA PHE A 96 8.45 -1.15 -15.84
C PHE A 96 8.72 0.00 -14.86
N SER A 97 7.67 0.69 -14.41
CA SER A 97 7.80 1.83 -13.49
C SER A 97 8.25 1.43 -12.09
N HIS A 98 9.08 2.27 -11.49
CA HIS A 98 9.49 2.19 -10.09
C HIS A 98 8.73 3.21 -9.21
N ASP A 99 7.64 3.78 -9.71
CA ASP A 99 6.77 4.66 -8.93
C ASP A 99 5.65 3.85 -8.26
N LEU A 100 5.79 3.64 -6.95
CA LEU A 100 4.79 2.99 -6.08
C LEU A 100 3.46 3.77 -6.02
N SER A 101 3.45 5.03 -6.46
CA SER A 101 2.24 5.86 -6.50
C SER A 101 1.27 5.43 -7.60
N LEU A 102 1.76 4.72 -8.64
CA LEU A 102 0.91 4.23 -9.73
C LEU A 102 -0.03 3.10 -9.29
N GLU A 103 0.37 2.29 -8.30
CA GLU A 103 -0.46 1.19 -7.78
C GLU A 103 -1.63 1.66 -6.90
N ARG A 104 -1.56 2.89 -6.36
CA ARG A 104 -2.62 3.46 -5.51
C ARG A 104 -3.84 3.97 -6.30
N LYS A 105 -3.83 3.92 -7.63
CA LYS A 105 -4.86 4.54 -8.48
C LYS A 105 -6.10 3.70 -8.76
N CYS A 106 -6.29 2.50 -8.21
CA CYS A 106 -7.36 1.62 -8.73
C CYS A 106 -8.30 0.89 -7.77
N GLU A 107 -8.32 1.16 -6.46
CA GLU A 107 -9.42 0.65 -5.63
C GLU A 107 -10.48 1.74 -5.43
N LYS A 108 -11.44 1.81 -6.36
CA LYS A 108 -12.61 2.68 -6.19
C LYS A 108 -13.42 2.14 -5.02
N ARG A 109 -13.52 2.91 -3.94
CA ARG A 109 -14.42 2.60 -2.82
C ARG A 109 -15.84 2.40 -3.38
N SER A 110 -16.42 1.23 -3.14
CA SER A 110 -17.77 0.91 -3.62
C SER A 110 -18.77 1.92 -3.05
N VAL A 111 -19.63 2.47 -3.91
CA VAL A 111 -20.68 3.43 -3.53
C VAL A 111 -21.83 2.76 -2.75
N TYR A 112 -21.92 1.44 -2.89
CA TYR A 112 -23.02 0.63 -2.36
C TYR A 112 -22.66 -0.13 -1.09
N ILE A 113 -21.37 -0.22 -0.75
CA ILE A 113 -20.88 -0.98 0.41
C ILE A 113 -20.29 0.01 1.42
N ASP A 114 -20.88 0.08 2.62
CA ASP A 114 -20.31 0.81 3.74
C ASP A 114 -19.26 -0.08 4.42
N ALA A 115 -18.07 0.44 4.72
CA ALA A 115 -17.02 -0.33 5.41
C ALA A 115 -17.46 -0.89 6.78
N ARG A 116 -18.58 -0.38 7.32
CA ARG A 116 -19.18 -0.84 8.58
C ARG A 116 -20.04 -2.09 8.44
N ASP A 117 -20.44 -2.49 7.22
CA ASP A 117 -21.28 -3.67 7.00
C ASP A 117 -20.48 -4.97 7.13
N GLU A 118 -19.20 -4.98 6.73
CA GLU A 118 -18.29 -6.12 6.91
C GLU A 118 -18.08 -6.52 8.38
N ASP A 119 -18.10 -5.53 9.29
CA ASP A 119 -17.97 -5.76 10.72
C ASP A 119 -19.29 -6.27 11.34
N LEU A 120 -20.44 -5.91 10.76
CA LEU A 120 -21.76 -6.38 11.22
C LEU A 120 -22.06 -7.82 10.80
N GLU A 121 -21.67 -8.22 9.59
CA GLU A 121 -21.89 -9.60 9.10
C GLU A 121 -21.03 -10.64 9.83
N LYS A 122 -19.87 -10.23 10.37
CA LYS A 122 -18.99 -11.10 11.18
C LYS A 122 -19.42 -11.20 12.64
N ASP A 123 -20.41 -10.43 13.07
CA ASP A 123 -20.85 -10.36 14.46
C ASP A 123 -22.14 -11.15 14.71
N THR A 124 -22.15 -12.42 14.31
CA THR A 124 -23.23 -13.39 14.59
C THR A 124 -23.19 -13.86 16.04
N MET A 125 -24.37 -14.00 16.65
CA MET A 125 -24.58 -14.36 18.07
C MET A 125 -23.85 -15.65 18.51
N ASP A 126 -23.62 -16.56 17.56
CA ASP A 126 -22.94 -17.83 17.79
C ASP A 126 -21.45 -17.70 18.15
N ASN A 127 -20.83 -16.53 17.94
CA ASN A 127 -19.41 -16.27 18.23
C ASN A 127 -19.20 -15.31 19.43
N TRP A 128 -20.20 -15.18 20.31
CA TRP A 128 -20.14 -14.28 21.47
C TRP A 128 -19.66 -15.02 22.72
N ASP A 129 -18.47 -14.68 23.20
CA ASP A 129 -17.96 -15.15 24.49
C ASP A 129 -18.68 -14.48 25.68
N GLU A 130 -18.64 -15.11 26.86
CA GLU A 130 -19.26 -14.64 28.11
C GLU A 130 -18.88 -13.19 28.48
N LYS A 131 -17.65 -12.78 28.16
CA LYS A 131 -17.15 -11.41 28.34
C LYS A 131 -17.83 -10.39 27.41
N LYS A 132 -18.15 -10.80 26.17
CA LYS A 132 -18.88 -9.95 25.20
C LYS A 132 -20.35 -9.83 25.59
N LEU A 133 -20.92 -10.89 26.17
CA LEU A 133 -22.26 -10.88 26.74
C LEU A 133 -22.36 -9.92 27.93
N GLU A 134 -21.42 -9.97 28.87
CA GLU A 134 -21.34 -9.03 30.00
C GLU A 134 -21.16 -7.58 29.54
N GLU A 135 -20.35 -7.34 28.50
CA GLU A 135 -20.17 -6.00 27.92
C GLU A 135 -21.47 -5.48 27.30
N VAL A 136 -22.23 -6.32 26.59
CA VAL A 136 -23.51 -5.95 25.98
C VAL A 136 -24.59 -5.71 27.03
N VAL A 137 -24.63 -6.50 28.11
CA VAL A 137 -25.56 -6.31 29.24
C VAL A 137 -25.25 -5.02 29.99
N ASN A 138 -23.97 -4.76 30.27
CA ASN A 138 -23.52 -3.50 30.89
C ASN A 138 -23.81 -2.29 30.00
N LYS A 139 -23.74 -2.44 28.67
CA LYS A 139 -24.07 -1.39 27.69
C LYS A 139 -25.58 -1.17 27.50
N LYS A 140 -26.41 -2.17 27.83
CA LYS A 140 -27.89 -2.06 27.84
C LYS A 140 -28.44 -1.44 29.13
N HIS A 141 -27.78 -1.66 30.27
CA HIS A 141 -28.27 -1.18 31.57
C HIS A 141 -27.43 -0.06 32.22
N GLY A 142 -26.23 0.23 31.71
CA GLY A 142 -25.35 1.28 32.21
C GLY A 142 -25.22 2.47 31.25
N GLU A 143 -25.76 3.62 31.67
CA GLU A 143 -25.27 4.99 31.40
C GLU A 143 -24.55 5.25 30.05
N ALA A 144 -25.22 5.00 28.92
CA ALA A 144 -24.67 5.27 27.58
C ALA A 144 -25.66 5.98 26.63
N GLU A 145 -26.53 6.84 27.15
CA GLU A 145 -27.46 7.71 26.41
C GLU A 145 -26.82 8.76 25.46
N LYS A 146 -25.53 8.64 25.07
CA LYS A 146 -24.86 9.62 24.19
C LYS A 146 -24.21 9.07 22.93
N LYS A 147 -24.39 7.80 22.59
CA LYS A 147 -24.14 7.33 21.22
C LYS A 147 -25.49 7.03 20.58
N LYS A 148 -26.12 8.08 20.03
CA LYS A 148 -27.35 7.93 19.23
C LYS A 148 -27.14 6.77 18.23
N PRO A 149 -28.07 5.82 18.13
CA PRO A 149 -27.91 4.67 17.26
C PRO A 149 -27.66 5.15 15.82
N LYS A 150 -26.78 4.44 15.10
CA LYS A 150 -26.50 4.73 13.70
C LYS A 150 -27.81 4.64 12.92
N THR A 151 -28.16 5.71 12.23
CA THR A 151 -29.42 5.78 11.49
C THR A 151 -29.23 5.17 10.09
N GLN A 152 -30.28 4.50 9.58
CA GLN A 152 -30.34 4.02 8.20
C GLN A 152 -30.49 5.16 7.18
N ILE A 153 -30.64 6.39 7.66
CA ILE A 153 -30.78 7.59 6.85
C ILE A 153 -29.42 7.93 6.23
N VAL A 154 -29.41 8.15 4.92
CA VAL A 154 -28.22 8.52 4.16
C VAL A 154 -27.74 9.91 4.56
N CYS A 155 -26.43 10.07 4.73
CA CYS A 155 -25.83 11.35 5.10
C CYS A 155 -25.99 12.39 3.98
N LYS A 156 -26.46 13.60 4.34
CA LYS A 156 -26.59 14.72 3.41
C LYS A 156 -25.26 15.09 2.73
N TYR A 157 -24.16 15.11 3.49
CA TYR A 157 -22.84 15.44 2.95
C TYR A 157 -22.32 14.39 1.99
N PHE A 158 -22.71 13.13 2.19
CA PHE A 158 -22.39 12.04 1.28
C PHE A 158 -23.14 12.18 -0.05
N LEU A 159 -24.44 12.50 0.00
CA LEU A 159 -25.22 12.78 -1.22
C LEU A 159 -24.59 13.93 -2.03
N ASP A 160 -24.24 15.04 -1.37
CA ASP A 160 -23.58 16.19 -2.00
C ASP A 160 -22.18 15.84 -2.57
N ALA A 161 -21.43 14.98 -1.88
CA ALA A 161 -20.13 14.52 -2.34
C ALA A 161 -20.21 13.65 -3.58
N ILE A 162 -21.19 12.74 -3.65
CA ILE A 162 -21.40 11.92 -4.84
C ILE A 162 -21.95 12.77 -5.98
N GLU A 163 -22.91 13.66 -5.72
CA GLU A 163 -23.43 14.57 -6.73
C GLU A 163 -22.32 15.44 -7.34
N ASN A 164 -21.34 15.85 -6.55
CA ASN A 164 -20.19 16.63 -7.04
C ASN A 164 -19.00 15.77 -7.54
N ASN A 165 -19.13 14.44 -7.60
CA ASN A 165 -18.02 13.52 -7.93
C ASN A 165 -16.76 13.71 -7.06
N LYS A 166 -16.94 14.24 -5.84
CA LYS A 166 -15.87 14.46 -4.86
C LYS A 166 -15.75 13.29 -3.88
N TYR A 167 -16.68 12.34 -3.93
CA TYR A 167 -16.60 11.10 -3.16
C TYR A 167 -15.48 10.21 -3.69
N GLY A 168 -14.55 9.83 -2.82
CA GLY A 168 -13.36 9.06 -3.20
C GLY A 168 -12.46 8.78 -2.01
N TRP A 169 -11.22 8.36 -2.29
CA TRP A 169 -10.28 7.84 -1.30
C TRP A 169 -9.93 8.83 -0.16
N PHE A 170 -9.98 10.14 -0.42
CA PHE A 170 -9.69 11.16 0.58
C PHE A 170 -10.93 11.91 1.06
N TRP A 171 -12.13 11.46 0.69
CA TRP A 171 -13.34 12.14 1.10
C TRP A 171 -13.69 11.76 2.55
N VAL A 172 -13.67 12.76 3.43
CA VAL A 172 -14.07 12.63 4.84
C VAL A 172 -15.37 13.38 5.05
N CYS A 173 -16.34 12.74 5.67
CA CYS A 173 -17.60 13.39 5.99
C CYS A 173 -17.37 14.53 7.01
N PRO A 174 -17.74 15.78 6.70
CA PRO A 174 -17.61 16.89 7.65
C PRO A 174 -18.54 16.76 8.86
N GLY A 175 -19.57 15.91 8.77
CA GLY A 175 -20.50 15.59 9.86
C GLY A 175 -20.03 14.47 10.80
N GLY A 176 -18.76 14.05 10.75
CA GLY A 176 -18.19 13.11 11.72
C GLY A 176 -17.30 12.00 11.16
N GLY A 177 -16.80 12.10 9.93
CA GLY A 177 -15.90 11.12 9.32
C GLY A 177 -16.48 9.71 9.36
N ASP A 178 -15.75 8.77 9.93
CA ASP A 178 -16.18 7.37 10.10
C ASP A 178 -17.22 7.17 11.21
N ASN A 179 -17.36 8.15 12.11
CA ASN A 179 -18.31 8.13 13.22
C ASN A 179 -19.58 8.96 12.93
N CYS A 180 -19.86 9.24 11.65
CA CYS A 180 -21.10 9.93 11.29
C CYS A 180 -22.32 9.10 11.70
N MET A 181 -23.31 9.78 12.29
CA MET A 181 -24.59 9.20 12.72
C MET A 181 -25.44 8.70 11.53
N TYR A 182 -25.12 9.14 10.32
CA TYR A 182 -25.82 8.83 9.08
C TYR A 182 -25.01 7.85 8.21
N ARG A 183 -25.69 7.15 7.30
CA ARG A 183 -25.10 6.12 6.43
C ARG A 183 -24.33 6.76 5.26
N HIS A 184 -23.14 6.25 4.94
CA HIS A 184 -22.28 6.69 3.82
C HIS A 184 -22.28 5.68 2.67
N ALA A 185 -23.47 5.16 2.38
CA ALA A 185 -23.72 4.27 1.25
C ALA A 185 -25.11 4.60 0.71
N LEU A 186 -25.26 4.51 -0.61
CA LEU A 186 -26.58 4.67 -1.21
C LEU A 186 -27.43 3.42 -0.92
N PRO A 187 -28.74 3.58 -0.67
CA PRO A 187 -29.63 2.46 -0.55
C PRO A 187 -29.58 1.60 -1.82
N PRO A 188 -29.69 0.26 -1.70
CA PRO A 188 -29.71 -0.62 -2.86
C PRO A 188 -30.85 -0.22 -3.79
N GLY A 189 -30.55 -0.06 -5.08
CA GLY A 189 -31.50 0.38 -6.11
C GLY A 189 -31.63 1.90 -6.31
N PHE A 190 -30.95 2.73 -5.50
CA PHE A 190 -30.93 4.18 -5.72
C PHE A 190 -29.92 4.54 -6.82
N VAL A 191 -30.42 4.96 -7.99
CA VAL A 191 -29.61 5.45 -9.12
C VAL A 191 -29.59 6.97 -9.13
N LEU A 192 -28.41 7.57 -9.23
CA LEU A 192 -28.27 9.03 -9.27
C LEU A 192 -28.92 9.62 -10.51
N LYS A 193 -29.44 10.84 -10.36
CA LYS A 193 -30.02 11.61 -11.47
C LYS A 193 -29.05 11.81 -12.64
N LYS A 194 -27.74 11.91 -12.37
CA LYS A 194 -26.70 12.05 -13.39
C LYS A 194 -26.50 10.78 -14.23
N ASP A 195 -26.69 9.62 -13.62
CA ASP A 195 -26.53 8.33 -14.30
C ASP A 195 -27.81 7.95 -15.05
N LYS A 196 -29.00 8.21 -14.48
CA LYS A 196 -30.28 8.05 -15.19
C LYS A 196 -30.36 8.85 -16.49
N LYS A 197 -29.90 10.11 -16.47
CA LYS A 197 -29.88 10.98 -17.66
C LYS A 197 -28.90 10.50 -18.74
N LYS A 198 -27.96 9.62 -18.39
CA LYS A 198 -27.00 9.02 -19.32
C LYS A 198 -27.56 7.73 -19.94
N GLU A 199 -28.32 6.95 -19.19
CA GLU A 199 -29.05 5.78 -19.69
C GLU A 199 -30.18 6.19 -20.65
N GLU A 200 -31.03 7.15 -20.27
CA GLU A 200 -32.14 7.62 -21.14
C GLU A 200 -31.67 8.18 -22.49
N LYS A 201 -30.41 8.62 -22.59
CA LYS A 201 -29.83 9.21 -23.80
C LYS A 201 -29.10 8.19 -24.68
N GLN A 202 -28.89 6.97 -24.19
CA GLN A 202 -28.18 5.90 -24.92
C GLN A 202 -29.14 4.92 -25.61
N ASP A 203 -30.39 4.84 -25.16
CA ASP A 203 -31.38 3.88 -25.66
C ASP A 203 -32.36 4.44 -26.71
N GLU A 204 -32.32 5.75 -26.99
CA GLU A 204 -32.98 6.30 -28.18
C GLU A 204 -32.15 5.96 -29.42
N ILE A 205 -32.37 4.77 -29.97
CA ILE A 205 -31.99 4.42 -31.34
C ILE A 205 -32.79 5.36 -32.25
N SER A 206 -32.10 6.20 -33.03
CA SER A 206 -32.74 7.21 -33.88
C SER A 206 -33.69 6.53 -34.87
N LEU A 207 -34.82 7.17 -35.20
CA LEU A 207 -35.77 6.63 -36.19
C LEU A 207 -35.07 6.31 -37.53
N GLU A 208 -34.03 7.08 -37.88
CA GLU A 208 -33.19 6.87 -39.05
C GLU A 208 -32.41 5.53 -38.99
N ASP A 209 -31.84 5.17 -37.83
CA ASP A 209 -31.11 3.90 -37.64
C ASP A 209 -32.05 2.68 -37.75
N LEU A 210 -33.32 2.86 -37.36
CA LEU A 210 -34.35 1.84 -37.51
C LEU A 210 -34.76 1.65 -38.98
N ILE A 211 -34.91 2.76 -39.72
CA ILE A 211 -35.23 2.74 -41.16
C ILE A 211 -34.06 2.12 -41.95
N GLU A 212 -32.81 2.46 -41.64
CA GLU A 212 -31.63 1.90 -42.31
C GLU A 212 -31.51 0.39 -42.13
N LYS A 213 -31.83 -0.14 -40.95
CA LYS A 213 -31.87 -1.60 -40.71
C LYS A 213 -32.95 -2.29 -41.53
N GLU A 214 -34.15 -1.71 -41.60
CA GLU A 214 -35.27 -2.27 -42.36
C GLU A 214 -34.95 -2.31 -43.86
N VAL A 215 -34.39 -1.22 -44.39
CA VAL A 215 -33.96 -1.12 -45.81
C VAL A 215 -32.86 -2.13 -46.13
N LYS A 216 -31.94 -2.38 -45.19
CA LYS A 216 -30.85 -3.35 -45.36
C LYS A 216 -31.30 -4.82 -45.30
N LEU A 217 -32.46 -5.09 -44.71
CA LEU A 217 -33.06 -6.44 -44.67
C LEU A 217 -33.96 -6.73 -45.87
N LEU A 218 -34.46 -5.67 -46.54
CA LEU A 218 -35.36 -5.75 -47.70
C LEU A 218 -34.64 -5.62 -49.05
N GLY A 219 -33.34 -5.34 -49.07
CA GLY A 219 -32.48 -5.28 -50.26
C GLY A 219 -31.35 -6.30 -50.22
#